data_AF-A0A258C671-F1
#
_entry.id   AF-A0A258C671-F1
#
_cell.length_a   1.000
_cell.length_b   1.000
_cell.length_c   1.000
_cell.angle_alpha   90.00
_cell.angle_beta   90.00
_cell.angle_gamma   90.00
#
_symmetry.space_group_name_H-M   'P 1'
#
loop_
_entity.id
_entity.type
_entity.pdbx_description
1 polymer ?
#
loop_
_entity_poly.entity_id
_entity_poly.type
_entity_poly.pdbx_seq_one_letter_code
_entity_poly.pdbx_strand_id
1 'polypeptide(L)'
;KLFQYLFELRKKQKVSELIDVAGLTPLVHVSSKFPAAQGCASWVVPLAYHPTNKNAVICYNLQLDPSTLLNDDLATLQQKLYKKTSDLANGEQRLGLKLIHLNKCPVLANAKTLSAERATELGIDRNLCLQHLEWLRQHRELQQKVVELYQTPTEYSAETNPDYQLYQGFISDADKQKMQLLHQLDPANLTADSVLFNEERLNRLYFLYRARNYPLTLTDSELQKWQRYRTDKLMHGLDNPNLTLEQFSLALENLAHEHSADEQKTAILKALYRYAEAL
;
A
#
# COMPACT_ATOMS: atom_id res chain seq x y z
N LYS A 1 -2.36 18.33 -24.52
CA LYS A 1 -1.15 17.50 -24.71
C LYS A 1 -0.79 16.71 -23.44
N LEU A 2 -0.48 17.35 -22.31
CA LEU A 2 -0.13 16.65 -21.06
C LEU A 2 -1.21 15.67 -20.58
N PHE A 3 -2.49 16.07 -20.57
CA PHE A 3 -3.60 15.18 -20.16
C PHE A 3 -3.63 13.88 -20.97
N GLN A 4 -3.58 13.97 -22.30
CA GLN A 4 -3.57 12.80 -23.19
C GLN A 4 -2.38 11.89 -22.91
N TYR A 5 -1.18 12.46 -22.75
CA TYR A 5 0.03 11.72 -22.41
C TYR A 5 -0.13 10.93 -21.10
N LEU A 6 -0.61 11.59 -20.04
CA LEU A 6 -0.84 10.93 -18.75
C LEU A 6 -1.94 9.87 -18.83
N PHE A 7 -3.00 10.13 -19.59
CA PHE A 7 -4.09 9.17 -19.80
C PHE A 7 -3.59 7.90 -20.50
N GLU A 8 -2.66 8.00 -21.44
CA GLU A 8 -2.04 6.85 -22.10
C GLU A 8 -1.18 6.02 -21.14
N LEU A 9 -0.46 6.68 -20.23
CA LEU A 9 0.35 6.04 -19.19
C LEU A 9 -0.46 5.26 -18.13
N ARG A 10 -1.79 5.34 -18.14
CA ARG A 10 -2.62 4.45 -17.29
C ARG A 10 -2.41 2.96 -17.61
N LYS A 11 -1.94 2.64 -18.82
CA LYS A 11 -1.67 1.26 -19.25
C LYS A 11 -0.25 0.86 -18.84
N LYS A 12 -0.11 -0.23 -18.08
CA LYS A 12 1.20 -0.71 -17.60
C LYS A 12 2.24 -0.89 -18.71
N GLN A 13 1.82 -1.33 -19.90
CA GLN A 13 2.70 -1.51 -21.06
C GLN A 13 3.32 -0.19 -21.51
N LYS A 14 2.54 0.90 -21.51
CA LYS A 14 3.03 2.24 -21.88
C LYS A 14 4.02 2.79 -20.87
N VAL A 15 3.85 2.47 -19.60
CA VAL A 15 4.84 2.80 -18.56
C VAL A 15 6.11 1.99 -18.76
N SER A 16 6.01 0.68 -19.02
CA SER A 16 7.15 -0.21 -19.24
C SER A 16 8.03 0.23 -20.42
N GLU A 17 7.45 0.79 -21.48
CA GLU A 17 8.20 1.33 -22.63
C GLU A 17 9.19 2.45 -22.24
N LEU A 18 8.98 3.14 -21.11
CA LEU A 18 9.87 4.19 -20.61
C LEU A 18 11.01 3.65 -19.72
N ILE A 19 10.91 2.41 -19.25
CA ILE A 19 11.85 1.85 -18.27
C ILE A 19 13.00 1.18 -19.00
N ASP A 20 14.20 1.73 -18.81
CA ASP A 20 15.46 1.14 -19.28
C ASP A 20 16.46 1.03 -18.13
N VAL A 21 16.46 -0.15 -17.49
CA VAL A 21 17.35 -0.53 -16.40
C VAL A 21 18.80 -0.69 -16.87
N ALA A 22 19.00 -1.24 -18.08
CA ALA A 22 20.33 -1.56 -18.60
C ALA A 22 21.11 -0.27 -18.94
N GLY A 23 20.45 0.68 -19.61
CA GLY A 23 21.01 2.00 -19.92
C GLY A 23 20.98 2.99 -18.75
N LEU A 24 20.34 2.63 -17.63
CA LEU A 24 20.12 3.54 -16.49
C LEU A 24 19.49 4.86 -16.99
N THR A 25 18.43 4.76 -17.78
CA THR A 25 17.83 5.94 -18.41
C THR A 25 17.05 6.76 -17.38
N PRO A 26 17.41 8.03 -17.13
CA PRO A 26 16.72 8.85 -16.14
C PRO A 26 15.34 9.30 -16.64
N LEU A 27 14.39 9.37 -15.71
CA LEU A 27 13.01 9.75 -15.94
C LEU A 27 12.60 10.86 -14.96
N VAL A 28 11.66 11.70 -15.36
CA VAL A 28 10.88 12.51 -14.43
C VAL A 28 9.82 11.61 -13.81
N HIS A 29 9.70 11.62 -12.48
CA HIS A 29 8.62 10.97 -11.76
C HIS A 29 7.89 11.97 -10.87
N VAL A 30 6.55 11.95 -10.92
CA VAL A 30 5.69 12.73 -10.03
C VAL A 30 5.00 11.78 -9.06
N SER A 31 5.13 12.03 -7.76
CA SER A 31 4.57 11.19 -6.70
C SER A 31 4.49 11.97 -5.39
N SER A 32 3.42 11.77 -4.61
CA SER A 32 3.23 12.38 -3.28
C SER A 32 4.31 12.00 -2.24
N LYS A 33 5.21 11.06 -2.57
CA LYS A 33 6.39 10.73 -1.76
C LYS A 33 7.55 11.71 -1.94
N PHE A 34 7.49 12.61 -2.92
CA PHE A 34 8.45 13.72 -3.04
C PHE A 34 7.88 14.98 -2.36
N PRO A 35 8.73 15.90 -1.89
CA PRO A 35 8.28 17.10 -1.19
C PRO A 35 7.30 17.94 -2.03
N ALA A 36 6.24 18.42 -1.40
CA ALA A 36 5.27 19.31 -2.05
C ALA A 36 5.90 20.62 -2.54
N ALA A 37 6.91 21.13 -1.81
CA ALA A 37 7.70 22.29 -2.20
C ALA A 37 8.42 22.11 -3.55
N GLN A 38 8.70 20.86 -3.96
CA GLN A 38 9.29 20.52 -5.26
C GLN A 38 8.23 20.09 -6.29
N GLY A 39 6.96 20.42 -6.06
CA GLY A 39 5.85 20.03 -6.93
C GLY A 39 5.63 18.52 -6.98
N CYS A 40 6.03 17.80 -5.92
CA CYS A 40 5.98 16.34 -5.87
C CYS A 40 6.75 15.66 -7.02
N ALA A 41 7.79 16.30 -7.56
CA ALA A 41 8.54 15.83 -8.72
C ALA A 41 10.01 15.53 -8.37
N SER A 42 10.61 14.57 -9.08
CA SER A 42 12.05 14.35 -9.07
C SER A 42 12.54 13.70 -10.37
N TRP A 43 13.84 13.74 -10.60
CA TRP A 43 14.50 12.78 -11.49
C TRP A 43 14.79 11.48 -10.75
N VAL A 44 14.41 10.38 -11.39
CA VAL A 44 14.67 9.02 -10.91
C VAL A 44 15.37 8.20 -11.98
N VAL A 45 16.10 7.18 -11.56
CA VAL A 45 16.69 6.19 -12.48
C VAL A 45 16.27 4.78 -12.06
N PRO A 46 15.83 3.91 -13.01
CA PRO A 46 15.53 2.52 -12.70
C PRO A 46 16.81 1.73 -12.48
N LEU A 47 16.96 1.09 -11.31
CA LEU A 47 18.13 0.29 -10.95
C LEU A 47 17.92 -1.21 -11.21
N ALA A 48 16.72 -1.73 -10.94
CA ALA A 48 16.41 -3.13 -11.13
C ALA A 48 14.89 -3.38 -11.17
N TYR A 49 14.48 -4.51 -11.76
CA TYR A 49 13.12 -5.02 -11.56
C TYR A 49 13.01 -5.62 -10.15
N HIS A 50 11.83 -5.48 -9.53
CA HIS A 50 11.62 -6.05 -8.20
C HIS A 50 11.67 -7.60 -8.26
N PRO A 51 12.35 -8.28 -7.33
CA PRO A 51 12.55 -9.74 -7.38
C PRO A 51 11.25 -10.56 -7.36
N THR A 52 10.27 -10.17 -6.55
CA THR A 52 8.99 -10.89 -6.39
C THR A 52 7.80 -10.18 -7.06
N ASN A 53 7.67 -8.86 -6.92
CA ASN A 53 6.57 -8.10 -7.51
C ASN A 53 6.82 -7.72 -8.98
N LYS A 54 6.26 -8.51 -9.90
CA LYS A 54 6.35 -8.31 -11.36
C LYS A 54 5.84 -6.95 -11.87
N ASN A 55 5.08 -6.20 -11.05
CA ASN A 55 4.57 -4.88 -11.41
C ASN A 55 5.38 -3.74 -10.77
N ALA A 56 6.54 -4.01 -10.15
CA ALA A 56 7.36 -2.99 -9.51
C ALA A 56 8.77 -2.92 -10.10
N VAL A 57 9.26 -1.68 -10.21
CA VAL A 57 10.66 -1.36 -10.57
C VAL A 57 11.28 -0.62 -9.40
N ILE A 58 12.49 -1.03 -9.01
CA ILE A 58 13.30 -0.36 -8.00
C ILE A 58 13.97 0.83 -8.68
N CYS A 59 13.61 2.04 -8.28
CA CYS A 59 14.17 3.27 -8.78
C CYS A 59 14.93 4.02 -7.68
N TYR A 60 15.92 4.81 -8.07
CA TYR A 60 16.66 5.70 -7.18
C TYR A 60 16.31 7.15 -7.46
N ASN A 61 16.10 7.93 -6.41
CA ASN A 61 15.92 9.38 -6.48
C ASN A 61 17.27 10.08 -6.68
N LEU A 62 17.51 10.63 -7.86
CA LEU A 62 18.80 11.23 -8.22
C LEU A 62 19.11 12.53 -7.46
N GLN A 63 18.18 13.10 -6.72
CA GLN A 63 18.46 14.25 -5.84
C GLN A 63 19.21 13.87 -4.55
N LEU A 64 19.32 12.57 -4.23
CA LEU A 64 19.93 12.08 -3.00
C LEU A 64 21.28 11.42 -3.31
N ASP A 65 22.20 11.46 -2.34
CA ASP A 65 23.54 10.89 -2.49
C ASP A 65 23.50 9.35 -2.50
N PRO A 66 23.88 8.70 -3.62
CA PRO A 66 23.88 7.24 -3.75
C PRO A 66 25.02 6.55 -3.01
N SER A 67 26.02 7.27 -2.49
CA SER A 67 27.19 6.68 -1.80
C SER A 67 26.80 5.77 -0.64
N THR A 68 25.70 6.08 0.05
CA THR A 68 25.12 5.26 1.13
C THR A 68 24.80 3.83 0.69
N LEU A 69 24.37 3.62 -0.57
CA LEU A 69 24.12 2.28 -1.11
C LEU A 69 25.39 1.44 -1.17
N LEU A 70 26.56 2.05 -1.37
CA LEU A 70 27.84 1.35 -1.39
C LEU A 70 28.35 1.13 0.03
N ASN A 71 28.36 2.18 0.85
CA ASN A 71 29.01 2.22 2.16
C ASN A 71 28.31 1.39 3.23
N ASP A 72 26.98 1.33 3.23
CA ASP A 72 26.21 0.61 4.26
C ASP A 72 26.06 -0.88 3.91
N ASP A 73 25.99 -1.76 4.91
CA ASP A 73 25.63 -3.17 4.70
C ASP A 73 24.11 -3.36 4.46
N LEU A 74 23.71 -4.57 4.03
CA LEU A 74 22.29 -4.85 3.72
C LEU A 74 21.37 -4.67 4.94
N ALA A 75 21.81 -5.04 6.14
CA ALA A 75 21.03 -4.91 7.36
C ALA A 75 20.75 -3.44 7.69
N THR A 76 21.77 -2.58 7.59
CA THR A 76 21.66 -1.13 7.77
C THR A 76 20.76 -0.50 6.72
N LEU A 77 20.93 -0.89 5.45
CA LEU A 77 20.06 -0.43 4.36
C LEU A 77 18.60 -0.84 4.58
N GLN A 78 18.35 -2.05 5.09
CA GLN A 78 17.01 -2.54 5.39
C GLN A 78 16.37 -1.71 6.51
N GLN A 79 17.10 -1.43 7.58
CA GLN A 79 16.63 -0.54 8.64
C GLN A 79 16.31 0.85 8.10
N LYS A 80 17.21 1.46 7.31
CA LYS A 80 17.00 2.79 6.70
C LYS A 80 15.82 2.83 5.73
N LEU A 81 15.58 1.75 4.97
CA LEU A 81 14.48 1.66 4.01
C LEU A 81 13.11 1.68 4.71
N TYR A 82 12.99 1.00 5.86
CA TYR A 82 11.73 0.85 6.59
C TYR A 82 11.55 1.83 7.76
N LYS A 83 12.58 2.61 8.10
CA LYS A 83 12.51 3.66 9.13
C LYS A 83 11.48 4.72 8.74
N LYS A 84 10.55 5.03 9.65
CA LYS A 84 9.52 6.05 9.41
C LYS A 84 10.17 7.43 9.40
N THR A 85 9.57 8.34 8.64
CA THR A 85 10.05 9.73 8.55
C THR A 85 10.03 10.43 9.92
N SER A 86 9.06 10.08 10.78
CA SER A 86 8.97 10.58 12.16
C SER A 86 10.14 10.16 13.05
N ASP A 87 10.85 9.10 12.67
CA ASP A 87 11.87 8.47 13.49
C ASP A 87 13.29 8.82 12.99
N LEU A 88 13.39 9.59 11.90
CA LEU A 88 14.67 10.07 11.36
C LEU A 88 15.26 11.14 12.29
N ALA A 89 16.56 11.04 12.55
CA ALA A 89 17.27 12.07 13.31
C ALA A 89 17.32 13.39 12.52
N ASN A 90 17.52 14.51 13.23
CA ASN A 90 17.67 15.82 12.59
C ASN A 90 18.83 15.80 11.58
N GLY A 91 18.51 16.07 10.31
CA GLY A 91 19.47 16.05 9.21
C GLY A 91 19.75 14.67 8.60
N GLU A 92 19.15 13.59 9.13
CA GLU A 92 19.26 12.25 8.54
C GLU A 92 18.47 12.19 7.22
N GLN A 93 19.17 11.92 6.11
CA GLN A 93 18.53 11.74 4.81
C GLN A 93 17.95 10.33 4.68
N ARG A 94 16.74 10.24 4.13
CA ARG A 94 16.13 8.95 3.80
C ARG A 94 16.88 8.30 2.64
N LEU A 95 16.98 6.97 2.67
CA LEU A 95 17.50 6.19 1.56
C LEU A 95 16.72 6.49 0.27
N GLY A 96 17.42 6.84 -0.81
CA GLY A 96 16.81 7.29 -2.06
C GLY A 96 16.08 6.23 -2.89
N LEU A 97 15.94 5.00 -2.37
CA LEU A 97 15.23 3.92 -3.05
C LEU A 97 13.72 4.08 -2.97
N LYS A 98 13.05 3.81 -4.10
CA LYS A 98 11.60 3.83 -4.21
C LYS A 98 11.12 2.78 -5.20
N LEU A 99 10.03 2.11 -4.86
CA LEU A 99 9.30 1.27 -5.81
C LEU A 99 8.33 2.10 -6.66
N ILE A 100 8.47 1.97 -7.99
CA ILE A 100 7.49 2.47 -8.95
C ILE A 100 6.62 1.31 -9.41
N HIS A 101 5.33 1.39 -9.10
CA HIS A 101 4.36 0.34 -9.39
C HIS A 101 3.67 0.61 -10.72
N LEU A 102 3.99 -0.19 -11.74
CA LEU A 102 3.51 -0.04 -13.12
C LEU A 102 1.99 -0.19 -13.25
N ASN A 103 1.35 -0.93 -12.34
CA ASN A 103 -0.09 -1.15 -12.32
C ASN A 103 -0.87 -0.13 -11.45
N LYS A 104 -0.21 0.91 -10.94
CA LYS A 104 -0.83 1.97 -10.12
C LYS A 104 -0.79 3.35 -10.81
N CYS A 105 -0.86 3.35 -12.15
CA CYS A 105 -0.83 4.55 -13.00
C CYS A 105 0.26 5.57 -12.61
N PRO A 106 1.54 5.16 -12.54
CA PRO A 106 2.61 6.06 -12.12
C PRO A 106 2.84 7.14 -13.18
N VAL A 107 3.00 8.39 -12.74
CA VAL A 107 3.36 9.49 -13.62
C VAL A 107 4.86 9.43 -13.89
N LEU A 108 5.23 9.07 -15.12
CA LEU A 108 6.61 9.05 -15.61
C LEU A 108 6.73 9.84 -16.91
N ALA A 109 7.87 10.46 -17.13
CA ALA A 109 8.21 11.05 -18.42
C ALA A 109 9.71 11.05 -18.67
N ASN A 110 10.11 11.23 -19.92
CA ASN A 110 11.53 11.37 -20.27
C ASN A 110 12.14 12.53 -19.47
N ALA A 111 13.40 12.41 -19.03
CA ALA A 111 14.09 13.43 -18.23
C ALA A 111 13.95 14.87 -18.78
N LYS A 112 13.97 15.02 -20.11
CA LYS A 112 13.85 16.31 -20.82
C LYS A 112 12.49 17.02 -20.63
N THR A 113 11.47 16.31 -20.16
CA THR A 113 10.13 16.86 -19.91
C THR A 113 10.17 17.90 -18.78
N LEU A 114 11.10 17.76 -17.83
CA LEU A 114 11.39 18.78 -16.83
C LEU A 114 12.47 19.72 -17.39
N SER A 115 12.07 20.94 -17.77
CA SER A 115 12.99 21.97 -18.29
C SER A 115 13.98 22.43 -17.21
N ALA A 116 15.08 23.07 -17.63
CA ALA A 116 16.06 23.63 -16.68
C ALA A 116 15.42 24.68 -15.77
N GLU A 117 14.71 25.63 -16.38
CA GLU A 117 13.97 26.69 -15.69
C GLU A 117 13.00 26.11 -14.65
N ARG A 118 12.17 25.15 -15.06
CA ARG A 118 11.21 24.55 -14.13
C ARG A 118 11.88 23.73 -13.03
N ALA A 119 13.00 23.06 -13.31
CA ALA A 119 13.77 22.38 -12.29
C ALA A 119 14.33 23.37 -11.25
N THR A 120 14.86 24.51 -11.69
CA THR A 120 15.34 25.59 -10.82
C THR A 120 14.22 26.16 -9.95
N GLU A 121 13.05 26.45 -10.53
CA GLU A 121 11.87 26.91 -9.77
C GLU A 121 11.41 25.91 -8.70
N LEU A 122 11.54 24.61 -8.98
CA LEU A 122 11.18 23.53 -8.06
C LEU A 122 12.32 23.16 -7.09
N GLY A 123 13.48 23.84 -7.16
CA GLY A 123 14.63 23.54 -6.31
C GLY A 123 15.26 22.17 -6.60
N ILE A 124 15.19 21.68 -7.84
CA ILE A 124 15.77 20.42 -8.30
C ILE A 124 17.08 20.71 -9.04
N ASP A 125 18.21 20.35 -8.43
CA ASP A 125 19.54 20.51 -9.05
C ASP A 125 19.79 19.41 -10.09
N ARG A 126 19.66 19.78 -11.37
CA ARG A 126 19.88 18.87 -12.50
C ARG A 126 21.34 18.43 -12.65
N ASN A 127 22.30 19.29 -12.31
CA ASN A 127 23.71 18.96 -12.42
C ASN A 127 24.09 17.92 -11.37
N LEU A 128 23.61 18.11 -10.13
CA LEU A 128 23.77 17.12 -9.06
C LEU A 128 23.15 15.77 -9.46
N CYS A 129 21.93 15.79 -10.01
CA CYS A 129 21.28 14.55 -10.46
C CYS A 129 22.08 13.83 -11.56
N LEU A 130 22.72 14.56 -12.48
CA LEU A 130 23.60 13.97 -13.50
C LEU A 130 24.88 13.39 -12.91
N GLN A 131 25.47 14.04 -11.90
CA GLN A 131 26.63 13.52 -11.18
C GLN A 131 26.30 12.21 -10.46
N HIS A 132 25.17 12.16 -9.73
CA HIS A 132 24.72 10.92 -9.08
C HIS A 132 24.38 9.82 -10.09
N LEU A 133 23.81 10.16 -11.25
CA LEU A 133 23.55 9.21 -12.32
C LEU A 133 24.86 8.61 -12.85
N GLU A 134 25.87 9.43 -13.09
CA GLU A 134 27.18 8.96 -13.59
C GLU A 134 27.89 8.11 -12.54
N TRP A 135 27.80 8.49 -11.27
CA TRP A 135 28.29 7.68 -10.17
C TRP A 135 27.62 6.30 -10.14
N LEU A 136 26.29 6.22 -10.27
CA LEU A 136 25.55 4.95 -10.32
C LEU A 136 25.94 4.10 -11.55
N ARG A 137 26.32 4.72 -12.67
CA ARG A 137 26.83 3.99 -13.85
C ARG A 137 28.20 3.38 -13.63
N GLN A 138 29.02 3.98 -12.76
CA GLN A 138 30.32 3.45 -12.37
C GLN A 138 30.22 2.33 -11.32
N HIS A 139 29.11 2.27 -10.57
CA HIS A 139 28.87 1.31 -9.48
C HIS A 139 27.69 0.37 -9.81
N ARG A 140 27.77 -0.32 -10.96
CA ARG A 140 26.68 -1.20 -11.44
C ARG A 140 26.41 -2.41 -10.55
N GLU A 141 27.38 -2.82 -9.73
CA GLU A 141 27.22 -3.85 -8.71
C GLU A 141 26.09 -3.53 -7.72
N LEU A 142 25.73 -2.25 -7.54
CA LEU A 142 24.61 -1.84 -6.71
C LEU A 142 23.26 -2.32 -7.24
N GLN A 143 23.12 -2.63 -8.54
CA GLN A 143 21.87 -3.21 -9.06
C GLN A 143 21.55 -4.55 -8.39
N GLN A 144 22.57 -5.40 -8.21
CA GLN A 144 22.40 -6.68 -7.51
C GLN A 144 22.12 -6.46 -6.02
N LYS A 145 22.85 -5.53 -5.39
CA LYS A 145 22.66 -5.19 -3.97
C LYS A 145 21.24 -4.71 -3.66
N VAL A 146 20.63 -3.88 -4.53
CA VAL A 146 19.25 -3.45 -4.34
C VAL A 146 18.25 -4.58 -4.59
N VAL A 147 18.54 -5.52 -5.49
CA VAL A 147 17.69 -6.71 -5.66
C VAL A 147 17.70 -7.55 -4.38
N GLU A 148 18.87 -7.81 -3.81
CA GLU A 148 19.03 -8.55 -2.54
C GLU A 148 18.29 -7.85 -1.39
N LEU A 149 18.39 -6.52 -1.29
CA LEU A 149 17.67 -5.74 -0.28
C LEU A 149 16.15 -5.91 -0.34
N TYR A 150 15.57 -6.05 -1.54
CA TYR A 150 14.13 -6.26 -1.74
C TYR A 150 13.73 -7.75 -1.81
N GLN A 151 14.69 -8.68 -1.75
CA GLN A 151 14.42 -10.12 -1.59
C GLN A 151 14.16 -10.50 -0.13
N THR A 152 14.76 -9.77 0.82
CA THR A 152 14.60 -10.07 2.24
C THR A 152 13.13 -10.00 2.65
N PRO A 153 12.53 -11.12 3.11
CA PRO A 153 11.15 -11.12 3.57
C PRO A 153 11.01 -10.15 4.74
N THR A 154 9.94 -9.36 4.74
CA THR A 154 9.59 -8.61 5.95
C THR A 154 8.95 -9.60 6.93
N GLU A 155 9.52 -9.72 8.12
CA GLU A 155 9.00 -10.57 9.20
C GLU A 155 7.71 -9.95 9.77
N TYR A 156 6.59 -10.15 9.10
CA TYR A 156 5.27 -9.94 9.67
C TYR A 156 4.74 -11.27 10.18
N SER A 157 4.08 -11.26 11.34
CA SER A 157 3.30 -12.41 11.78
C SER A 157 2.28 -12.77 10.71
N ALA A 158 2.03 -14.06 10.52
CA ALA A 158 1.04 -14.52 9.58
C ALA A 158 -0.33 -13.95 9.97
N GLU A 159 -0.90 -13.13 9.09
CA GLU A 159 -2.25 -12.62 9.26
C GLU A 159 -3.24 -13.79 9.26
N THR A 160 -4.09 -13.88 10.28
CA THR A 160 -5.07 -14.97 10.41
C THR A 160 -6.48 -14.52 10.08
N ASN A 161 -6.80 -13.22 10.08
CA ASN A 161 -8.12 -12.72 9.70
C ASN A 161 -8.26 -12.71 8.16
N PRO A 162 -9.20 -13.46 7.59
CA PRO A 162 -9.37 -13.52 6.14
C PRO A 162 -9.72 -12.17 5.50
N ASP A 163 -10.33 -11.22 6.23
CA ASP A 163 -10.59 -9.86 5.75
C ASP A 163 -9.29 -9.09 5.42
N TYR A 164 -8.17 -9.43 6.10
CA TYR A 164 -6.86 -8.78 5.93
C TYR A 164 -5.91 -9.57 5.04
N GLN A 165 -6.34 -10.71 4.54
CA GLN A 165 -5.51 -11.58 3.70
C GLN A 165 -5.61 -11.25 2.22
N LEU A 166 -6.23 -10.14 1.77
CA LEU A 166 -6.45 -9.83 0.34
C LEU A 166 -5.20 -10.02 -0.55
N TYR A 167 -4.02 -9.67 -0.04
CA TYR A 167 -2.74 -9.76 -0.77
C TYR A 167 -1.95 -11.06 -0.54
N GLN A 168 -2.49 -12.06 0.17
CA GLN A 168 -1.87 -13.38 0.44
C GLN A 168 -1.92 -14.35 -0.77
N GLY A 169 -2.07 -13.83 -1.98
CA GLY A 169 -2.12 -14.63 -3.20
C GLY A 169 -3.43 -14.50 -3.98
N PHE A 170 -3.34 -14.86 -5.26
CA PHE A 170 -4.46 -14.82 -6.19
C PHE A 170 -5.32 -16.08 -6.08
N ILE A 171 -6.63 -15.90 -6.24
CA ILE A 171 -7.61 -16.98 -6.25
C ILE A 171 -7.43 -17.84 -7.52
N SER A 172 -7.55 -19.16 -7.36
CA SER A 172 -7.54 -20.13 -8.47
C SER A 172 -8.72 -19.92 -9.42
N ASP A 173 -8.58 -20.28 -10.70
CA ASP A 173 -9.69 -20.13 -11.66
C ASP A 173 -10.89 -21.03 -11.31
N ALA A 174 -10.65 -22.20 -10.72
CA ALA A 174 -11.69 -23.08 -10.21
C ALA A 174 -12.51 -22.41 -9.10
N ASP A 175 -11.85 -21.79 -8.11
CA ASP A 175 -12.56 -21.08 -7.04
C ASP A 175 -13.22 -19.78 -7.55
N LYS A 176 -12.69 -19.13 -8.59
CA LYS A 176 -13.38 -18.00 -9.26
C LYS A 176 -14.70 -18.42 -9.90
N GLN A 177 -14.75 -19.58 -10.55
CA GLN A 177 -16.00 -20.10 -11.11
C GLN A 177 -17.01 -20.41 -9.99
N LYS A 178 -16.56 -20.99 -8.87
CA LYS A 178 -17.41 -21.21 -7.68
C LYS A 178 -17.94 -19.90 -7.10
N MET A 179 -17.12 -18.84 -7.03
CA MET A 179 -17.58 -17.50 -6.59
C MET A 179 -18.65 -16.93 -7.51
N GLN A 180 -18.51 -17.11 -8.83
CA GLN A 180 -19.51 -16.65 -9.80
C GLN A 180 -20.84 -17.38 -9.64
N LEU A 181 -20.81 -18.70 -9.44
CA LEU A 181 -22.01 -19.49 -9.16
C LEU A 181 -22.68 -19.05 -7.86
N LEU A 182 -21.89 -18.82 -6.80
CA LEU A 182 -22.38 -18.36 -5.51
C LEU A 182 -23.17 -17.06 -5.61
N HIS A 183 -22.68 -16.08 -6.37
CA HIS A 183 -23.38 -14.80 -6.56
C HIS A 183 -24.69 -14.91 -7.37
N GLN A 184 -24.96 -16.04 -8.01
CA GLN A 184 -26.20 -16.30 -8.74
C GLN A 184 -27.24 -17.04 -7.88
N LEU A 185 -26.84 -17.54 -6.70
CA LEU A 185 -27.77 -18.22 -5.79
C LEU A 185 -28.75 -17.23 -5.17
N ASP A 186 -30.00 -17.67 -5.02
CA ASP A 186 -30.96 -16.99 -4.17
C ASP A 186 -30.43 -16.97 -2.73
N PRO A 187 -30.53 -15.83 -1.99
CA PRO A 187 -30.15 -15.75 -0.59
C PRO A 187 -30.67 -16.89 0.30
N ALA A 188 -31.88 -17.39 0.07
CA ALA A 188 -32.46 -18.51 0.82
C ALA A 188 -31.67 -19.82 0.64
N ASN A 189 -30.91 -19.94 -0.45
CA ASN A 189 -30.09 -21.09 -0.79
C ASN A 189 -28.62 -20.92 -0.41
N LEU A 190 -28.24 -19.84 0.28
CA LEU A 190 -26.89 -19.61 0.79
C LEU A 190 -26.71 -20.32 2.15
N THR A 191 -26.54 -21.64 2.13
CA THR A 191 -26.22 -22.47 3.29
C THR A 191 -24.72 -22.76 3.36
N ALA A 192 -24.26 -23.40 4.44
CA ALA A 192 -22.85 -23.79 4.59
C ALA A 192 -22.35 -24.69 3.45
N ASP A 193 -23.23 -25.55 2.93
CA ASP A 193 -22.88 -26.57 1.92
C ASP A 193 -23.07 -26.10 0.47
N SER A 194 -23.56 -24.88 0.24
CA SER A 194 -23.83 -24.38 -1.11
C SER A 194 -22.58 -24.36 -1.99
N VAL A 195 -21.42 -24.04 -1.39
CA VAL A 195 -20.13 -23.98 -2.08
C VAL A 195 -19.01 -24.34 -1.11
N LEU A 196 -18.14 -25.26 -1.52
CA LEU A 196 -16.87 -25.54 -0.85
C LEU A 196 -15.71 -25.10 -1.73
N PHE A 197 -14.94 -24.11 -1.27
CA PHE A 197 -13.74 -23.62 -1.96
C PHE A 197 -12.54 -24.51 -1.64
N ASN A 198 -11.62 -24.62 -2.61
CA ASN A 198 -10.35 -25.28 -2.37
C ASN A 198 -9.45 -24.40 -1.47
N GLU A 199 -9.60 -23.08 -1.61
CA GLU A 199 -8.89 -22.11 -0.80
C GLU A 199 -9.60 -21.82 0.53
N GLU A 200 -8.94 -22.15 1.64
CA GLU A 200 -9.54 -22.04 2.99
C GLU A 200 -9.92 -20.61 3.41
N ARG A 201 -9.18 -19.61 2.92
CA ARG A 201 -9.53 -18.18 3.11
C ARG A 201 -10.94 -17.89 2.60
N LEU A 202 -11.33 -18.46 1.45
CA LEU A 202 -12.66 -18.24 0.87
C LEU A 202 -13.76 -18.92 1.67
N ASN A 203 -13.52 -20.12 2.23
CA ASN A 203 -14.49 -20.78 3.11
C ASN A 203 -14.78 -19.92 4.36
N ARG A 204 -13.74 -19.32 4.93
CA ARG A 204 -13.88 -18.40 6.08
C ARG A 204 -14.57 -17.08 5.68
N LEU A 205 -14.24 -16.51 4.52
CA LEU A 205 -14.95 -15.34 3.99
C LEU A 205 -16.42 -15.63 3.68
N TYR A 206 -16.74 -16.82 3.19
CA TYR A 206 -18.11 -17.20 2.87
C TYR A 206 -19.00 -17.24 4.12
N PHE A 207 -18.49 -17.81 5.21
CA PHE A 207 -19.17 -17.74 6.50
C PHE A 207 -19.42 -16.29 6.94
N LEU A 208 -18.40 -15.43 6.87
CA LEU A 208 -18.55 -14.00 7.24
C LEU A 208 -19.53 -13.27 6.31
N TYR A 209 -19.52 -13.57 5.02
CA TYR A 209 -20.43 -13.02 4.03
C TYR A 209 -21.89 -13.37 4.37
N ARG A 210 -22.19 -14.65 4.63
CA ARG A 210 -23.51 -15.09 5.07
C ARG A 210 -23.91 -14.43 6.38
N ALA A 211 -23.04 -14.44 7.38
CA ALA A 211 -23.38 -13.91 8.70
C ALA A 211 -23.63 -12.39 8.70
N ARG A 212 -22.94 -11.63 7.84
CA ARG A 212 -23.12 -10.18 7.70
C ARG A 212 -24.37 -9.81 6.90
N ASN A 213 -24.66 -10.52 5.82
CA ASN A 213 -25.67 -10.11 4.84
C ASN A 213 -26.97 -10.90 4.92
N TYR A 214 -26.90 -12.17 5.32
CA TYR A 214 -28.03 -13.11 5.35
C TYR A 214 -28.06 -13.90 6.67
N PRO A 215 -28.12 -13.23 7.84
CA PRO A 215 -28.05 -13.88 9.14
C PRO A 215 -29.17 -14.92 9.36
N LEU A 216 -30.30 -14.78 8.67
CA LEU A 216 -31.42 -15.72 8.71
C LEU A 216 -31.10 -17.08 8.05
N THR A 217 -30.00 -17.18 7.29
CA THR A 217 -29.53 -18.42 6.68
C THR A 217 -28.60 -19.22 7.59
N LEU A 218 -28.22 -18.67 8.75
CA LEU A 218 -27.35 -19.33 9.70
C LEU A 218 -28.12 -20.36 10.52
N THR A 219 -27.51 -21.52 10.73
CA THR A 219 -27.96 -22.46 11.77
C THR A 219 -27.69 -21.92 13.17
N ASP A 220 -28.29 -22.52 14.21
CA ASP A 220 -28.06 -22.11 15.61
C ASP A 220 -26.58 -22.17 16.01
N SER A 221 -25.86 -23.19 15.56
CA SER A 221 -24.41 -23.33 15.81
C SER A 221 -23.60 -22.23 15.10
N GLU A 222 -23.98 -21.89 13.87
CA GLU A 222 -23.36 -20.80 13.13
C GLU A 222 -23.65 -19.43 13.75
N LEU A 223 -24.87 -19.23 14.27
CA LEU A 223 -25.24 -18.02 14.97
C LEU A 223 -24.40 -17.85 16.25
N GLN A 224 -24.21 -18.92 17.04
CA GLN A 224 -23.31 -18.88 18.20
C GLN A 224 -21.87 -18.55 17.82
N LYS A 225 -21.35 -19.17 16.74
CA LYS A 225 -20.03 -18.87 16.20
C LYS A 225 -19.92 -17.41 15.76
N TRP A 226 -20.96 -16.87 15.13
CA TRP A 226 -21.03 -15.48 14.71
C TRP A 226 -21.05 -14.53 15.90
N GLN A 227 -21.86 -14.80 16.93
CA GLN A 227 -21.89 -13.99 18.15
C GLN A 227 -20.53 -13.95 18.83
N ARG A 228 -19.85 -15.10 18.96
CA ARG A 228 -18.49 -15.15 19.51
C ARG A 228 -17.51 -14.30 18.69
N TYR A 229 -17.53 -14.44 17.36
CA TYR A 229 -16.68 -13.61 16.49
C TYR A 229 -16.96 -12.11 16.67
N ARG A 230 -18.24 -11.70 16.77
CA ARG A 230 -18.61 -10.30 17.03
C ARG A 230 -18.07 -9.81 18.37
N THR A 231 -18.26 -10.59 19.44
CA THR A 231 -17.75 -10.25 20.77
C THR A 231 -16.23 -10.13 20.76
N ASP A 232 -15.51 -11.09 20.19
CA ASP A 232 -14.05 -11.06 20.11
C ASP A 232 -13.56 -9.83 19.33
N LYS A 233 -14.24 -9.48 18.23
CA LYS A 233 -13.90 -8.32 17.39
C LYS A 233 -14.20 -6.97 18.07
N LEU A 234 -15.32 -6.86 18.77
CA LEU A 234 -15.75 -5.60 19.39
C LEU A 234 -15.17 -5.38 20.79
N MET A 235 -14.91 -6.44 21.56
CA MET A 235 -14.53 -6.35 22.97
C MET A 235 -13.08 -6.75 23.24
N HIS A 236 -12.54 -7.71 22.47
CA HIS A 236 -11.26 -8.35 22.80
C HIS A 236 -10.12 -8.01 21.83
N GLY A 237 -10.33 -7.07 20.91
CA GLY A 237 -9.26 -6.54 20.06
C GLY A 237 -8.68 -7.59 19.11
N LEU A 238 -9.53 -8.47 18.58
CA LEU A 238 -9.12 -9.51 17.61
C LEU A 238 -8.44 -8.94 16.36
N ASP A 239 -8.76 -7.69 16.00
CA ASP A 239 -8.29 -6.99 14.81
C ASP A 239 -7.52 -5.72 15.16
N ASN A 240 -6.32 -5.54 14.60
CA ASN A 240 -5.58 -4.27 14.63
C ASN A 240 -5.63 -3.66 13.22
N PRO A 241 -6.04 -2.39 13.00
CA PRO A 241 -6.13 -1.26 13.95
C PRO A 241 -7.54 -0.90 14.44
N ASN A 242 -8.46 -1.86 14.55
CA ASN A 242 -9.82 -1.55 15.01
C ASN A 242 -9.82 -1.22 16.51
N LEU A 243 -10.67 -0.29 16.92
CA LEU A 243 -10.90 0.01 18.34
C LEU A 243 -11.85 -1.02 18.94
N THR A 244 -11.60 -1.43 20.19
CA THR A 244 -12.62 -2.09 21.01
C THR A 244 -13.72 -1.09 21.40
N LEU A 245 -14.87 -1.56 21.88
CA LEU A 245 -15.96 -0.68 22.35
C LEU A 245 -15.53 0.22 23.51
N GLU A 246 -14.62 -0.25 24.37
CA GLU A 246 -14.02 0.56 25.44
C GLU A 246 -13.15 1.68 24.84
N GLN A 247 -12.24 1.34 23.93
CA GLN A 247 -11.38 2.31 23.26
C GLN A 247 -12.18 3.31 22.41
N PHE A 248 -13.24 2.83 21.76
CA PHE A 248 -14.16 3.66 20.98
C PHE A 248 -14.93 4.64 21.87
N SER A 249 -15.43 4.18 23.02
CA SER A 249 -16.12 5.04 24.00
C SER A 249 -15.20 6.14 24.53
N LEU A 250 -13.96 5.79 24.89
CA LEU A 250 -12.96 6.77 25.33
C LEU A 250 -12.62 7.79 24.22
N ALA A 251 -12.51 7.33 22.97
CA ALA A 251 -12.30 8.23 21.83
C ALA A 251 -13.48 9.19 21.63
N LEU A 252 -14.72 8.71 21.78
CA LEU A 252 -15.92 9.56 21.70
C LEU A 252 -15.95 10.63 22.79
N GLU A 253 -15.63 10.27 24.04
CA GLU A 253 -15.58 11.21 25.16
C GLU A 253 -14.55 12.32 24.94
N ASN A 254 -13.33 11.95 24.54
CA ASN A 254 -12.26 12.90 24.24
C ASN A 254 -12.65 13.87 23.13
N LEU A 255 -13.22 13.36 22.03
CA LEU A 255 -13.67 14.18 20.91
C LEU A 255 -14.88 15.06 21.27
N ALA A 256 -15.77 14.58 22.14
CA ALA A 256 -16.90 15.38 22.62
C ALA A 256 -16.44 16.56 23.46
N HIS A 257 -15.37 16.39 24.25
CA HIS A 257 -14.76 17.49 24.99
C HIS A 257 -14.09 18.49 24.04
N GLU A 258 -13.24 18.01 23.13
CA GLU A 258 -12.50 18.83 22.16
C GLU A 258 -13.41 19.65 21.24
N HIS A 259 -14.56 19.09 20.85
CA HIS A 259 -15.48 19.69 19.88
C HIS A 259 -16.80 20.14 20.50
N SER A 260 -16.83 20.40 21.81
CA SER A 260 -18.04 20.80 22.56
C SER A 260 -18.74 22.05 22.02
N ALA A 261 -18.01 22.95 21.37
CA ALA A 261 -18.55 24.17 20.75
C ALA A 261 -19.08 23.96 19.31
N ASP A 262 -18.84 22.80 18.69
CA ASP A 262 -19.27 22.47 17.34
C ASP A 262 -20.52 21.58 17.40
N GLU A 263 -21.68 22.18 17.14
CA GLU A 263 -22.98 21.50 17.22
C GLU A 263 -23.07 20.32 16.25
N GLN A 264 -22.52 20.46 15.04
CA GLN A 264 -22.58 19.41 14.02
C GLN A 264 -21.75 18.20 14.45
N LYS A 265 -20.51 18.42 14.90
CA LYS A 265 -19.65 17.34 15.41
C LYS A 265 -20.27 16.68 16.64
N THR A 266 -20.82 17.48 17.55
CA THR A 266 -21.49 16.96 18.75
C THR A 266 -22.69 16.08 18.40
N ALA A 267 -23.48 16.44 17.38
CA ALA A 267 -24.59 15.61 16.91
C ALA A 267 -24.12 14.27 16.34
N ILE A 268 -23.02 14.25 15.57
CA ILE A 268 -22.42 13.02 15.04
C ILE A 268 -21.92 12.13 16.18
N LEU A 269 -21.19 12.69 17.15
CA LEU A 269 -20.66 11.93 18.30
C LEU A 269 -21.79 11.30 19.12
N LYS A 270 -22.89 12.02 19.34
CA LYS A 270 -24.09 11.47 19.99
C LYS A 270 -24.72 10.33 19.20
N ALA A 271 -24.76 10.44 17.86
CA ALA A 271 -25.28 9.38 17.01
C ALA A 271 -24.40 8.12 17.05
N LEU A 272 -23.06 8.30 17.04
CA LEU A 272 -22.10 7.20 17.16
C LEU A 272 -22.20 6.49 18.51
N TYR A 273 -22.38 7.24 19.60
CA TYR A 273 -22.63 6.68 20.93
C TYR A 273 -23.89 5.80 20.94
N ARG A 274 -25.02 6.34 20.46
CA ARG A 274 -26.29 5.58 20.37
C ARG A 274 -26.17 4.34 19.49
N TYR A 275 -25.39 4.42 18.41
CA TYR A 275 -25.13 3.27 17.56
C TYR A 275 -24.36 2.19 18.33
N ALA A 276 -23.31 2.57 19.08
CA ALA A 276 -22.54 1.63 19.88
C ALA A 276 -23.35 0.95 21.00
N GLU A 277 -24.26 1.69 21.64
CA GLU A 277 -25.19 1.13 22.65
C GLU A 277 -26.14 0.07 22.08
N ALA A 278 -26.45 0.12 20.79
CA ALA A 278 -27.42 -0.75 20.13
C ALA A 278 -26.81 -2.02 19.50
N LEU A 279 -25.48 -2.20 19.58
CA LEU A 279 -24.75 -3.31 18.94
C LEU A 279 -24.83 -4.64 19.71
#